data_AF-A0A7M2X0F3-F1
#
_entry.id   AF-A0A7M2X0F3-F1
#
_cell.length_a   1.000
_cell.length_b   1.000
_cell.length_c   1.000
_cell.angle_alpha   90.00
_cell.angle_beta   90.00
_cell.angle_gamma   90.00
#
_symmetry.space_group_name_H-M   'P 1'
#
loop_
_entity.id
_entity.type
_entity.pdbx_description
1 polymer ?
#
loop_
_entity_poly.entity_id
_entity_poly.type
_entity_poly.pdbx_seq_one_letter_code
_entity_poly.pdbx_strand_id
1 'polypeptide(L)'
;MRSQLPDSEALLLMYAADELPPRDRQTVTEQLQQEAGLQARLDAILADLDLVEQRFESADAFDGLNAEHATRRAVDAIRGWQLVRPAASEPVRSPLETHRRWGWASAVAAVVALGLGVAALITYLNPPSASRMVQVDGLPDLNAEGNENALALHAATSLAMGLEVEDEAAVNVPMPPTSDEAIVSTERPFFEIPLIADADDGSAP
;
A
#
# COMPACT_ATOMS: atom_id res chain seq x y z
N MET A 1 3.29 -32.70 13.85
CA MET A 1 2.74 -32.11 12.61
C MET A 1 1.89 -30.89 12.94
N ARG A 2 2.48 -29.70 13.12
CA ARG A 2 1.76 -28.44 13.44
C ARG A 2 2.49 -27.21 12.86
N SER A 3 2.73 -27.20 11.54
CA SER A 3 3.47 -26.13 10.87
C SER A 3 2.76 -25.64 9.60
N GLN A 4 1.46 -25.36 9.70
CA GLN A 4 0.69 -24.58 8.71
C GLN A 4 0.13 -23.27 9.31
N LEU A 5 0.65 -22.84 10.47
CA LEU A 5 0.17 -21.65 11.17
C LEU A 5 0.65 -20.26 10.72
N PRO A 6 1.58 -20.04 9.77
CA PRO A 6 1.91 -18.66 9.37
C PRO A 6 0.73 -17.94 8.69
N ASP A 7 -0.21 -18.66 8.06
CA ASP A 7 -1.40 -18.06 7.44
C ASP A 7 -2.48 -17.64 8.45
N SER A 8 -2.57 -18.30 9.60
CA SER A 8 -3.63 -18.02 10.59
C SER A 8 -3.48 -16.67 11.27
N GLU A 9 -2.24 -16.23 11.51
CA GLU A 9 -1.95 -14.95 12.13
C GLU A 9 -2.18 -13.78 11.17
N ALA A 10 -1.79 -13.94 9.90
CA ALA A 10 -2.08 -12.96 8.86
C ALA A 10 -3.59 -12.76 8.67
N LEU A 11 -4.37 -13.85 8.65
CA LEU A 11 -5.84 -13.76 8.60
C LEU A 11 -6.43 -13.04 9.82
N LEU A 12 -5.91 -13.29 11.04
CA LEU A 12 -6.37 -12.59 12.24
C LEU A 12 -6.01 -11.11 12.24
N LEU A 13 -4.83 -10.74 11.75
CA LEU A 13 -4.45 -9.34 11.55
C LEU A 13 -5.37 -8.64 10.55
N MET A 14 -5.68 -9.28 9.42
CA MET A 14 -6.63 -8.75 8.46
C MET A 14 -8.05 -8.66 9.02
N TYR A 15 -8.46 -9.62 9.87
CA TYR A 15 -9.74 -9.57 10.59
C TYR A 15 -9.79 -8.39 11.56
N ALA A 16 -8.75 -8.21 12.38
CA ALA A 16 -8.64 -7.11 13.34
C ALA A 16 -8.61 -5.73 12.65
N ALA A 17 -8.01 -5.64 11.47
CA ALA A 17 -7.98 -4.43 10.65
C ALA A 17 -9.27 -4.17 9.84
N ASP A 18 -10.28 -5.04 9.96
CA ASP A 18 -11.52 -5.00 9.17
C ASP A 18 -11.35 -5.15 7.64
N GLU A 19 -10.16 -5.59 7.18
CA GLU A 19 -9.79 -5.70 5.76
C GLU A 19 -10.25 -7.01 5.09
N LEU A 20 -10.87 -7.92 5.85
CA LEU A 20 -11.35 -9.19 5.29
C LEU A 20 -12.66 -9.03 4.50
N PRO A 21 -12.79 -9.69 3.33
CA PRO A 21 -14.06 -9.82 2.62
C PRO A 21 -15.16 -10.42 3.51
N PRO A 22 -16.45 -10.10 3.29
CA PRO A 22 -17.55 -10.55 4.16
C PRO A 22 -17.63 -12.07 4.35
N ARG A 23 -17.35 -12.83 3.28
CA ARG A 23 -17.37 -14.30 3.29
C ARG A 23 -16.27 -14.89 4.19
N ASP A 24 -15.07 -14.32 4.12
CA ASP A 24 -13.92 -14.81 4.87
C ASP A 24 -14.03 -14.40 6.34
N ARG A 25 -14.58 -13.21 6.60
CA ARG A 25 -14.91 -12.73 7.95
C ARG A 25 -15.87 -13.67 8.67
N GLN A 26 -16.90 -14.17 7.98
CA GLN A 26 -17.81 -15.16 8.55
C GLN A 26 -17.08 -16.44 8.93
N THR A 27 -16.20 -16.93 8.04
CA THR A 27 -15.40 -18.14 8.28
C THR A 27 -14.49 -17.99 9.50
N VAL A 28 -13.78 -16.86 9.63
CA VAL A 28 -12.93 -16.57 10.79
C VAL A 28 -13.76 -16.45 12.07
N THR A 29 -14.96 -15.85 12.00
CA THR A 29 -15.87 -15.75 13.14
C THR A 29 -16.34 -17.13 13.62
N GLU A 30 -16.67 -18.04 12.69
CA GLU A 30 -17.04 -19.43 13.02
C GLU A 30 -15.85 -20.17 13.67
N GLN A 31 -14.63 -19.96 13.17
CA GLN A 31 -13.41 -20.53 13.77
C GLN A 31 -13.12 -19.97 15.17
N LEU A 32 -13.27 -18.66 15.38
CA LEU A 32 -13.11 -18.01 16.68
C LEU A 32 -14.09 -18.57 17.73
N GLN A 33 -15.31 -18.90 17.32
CA GLN A 33 -16.31 -19.53 18.20
C GLN A 33 -15.97 -20.98 18.56
N GLN A 34 -15.27 -21.70 17.68
CA GLN A 34 -14.91 -23.10 17.88
C GLN A 34 -13.60 -23.26 18.67
N GLU A 35 -12.66 -22.33 18.48
CA GLU A 35 -11.29 -22.44 19.00
C GLU A 35 -10.94 -21.33 19.99
N ALA A 36 -11.04 -21.63 21.29
CA ALA A 36 -10.70 -20.69 22.37
C ALA A 36 -9.24 -20.17 22.29
N GLY A 37 -8.32 -20.98 21.77
CA GLY A 37 -6.92 -20.57 21.56
C GLY A 37 -6.76 -19.51 20.47
N LEU A 38 -7.66 -19.49 19.49
CA LEU A 38 -7.66 -18.52 18.38
C LEU A 38 -8.22 -17.18 18.86
N GLN A 39 -9.25 -17.22 19.71
CA GLN A 39 -9.78 -16.03 20.39
C GLN A 39 -8.72 -15.36 21.28
N ALA A 40 -8.01 -16.12 22.11
CA ALA A 40 -6.94 -15.57 22.95
C ALA A 40 -5.82 -14.90 22.14
N ARG A 41 -5.56 -15.37 20.91
CA ARG A 41 -4.59 -14.73 20.00
C ARG A 41 -5.13 -13.45 19.40
N LEU A 42 -6.41 -13.43 19.00
CA LEU A 42 -7.05 -12.21 18.53
C LEU A 42 -7.02 -11.13 19.62
N ASP A 43 -7.34 -11.49 20.86
CA ASP A 43 -7.28 -10.57 22.00
C ASP A 43 -5.87 -10.00 22.21
N ALA A 44 -4.83 -10.84 22.06
CA ALA A 44 -3.44 -10.38 22.15
C ALA A 44 -3.09 -9.38 21.02
N ILE A 45 -3.51 -9.66 19.78
CA ILE A 45 -3.31 -8.76 18.64
C ILE A 45 -4.01 -7.42 18.89
N LEU A 46 -5.26 -7.43 19.38
CA LEU A 46 -6.01 -6.22 19.67
C LEU A 46 -5.36 -5.40 20.79
N ALA A 47 -4.82 -6.05 21.82
CA ALA A 47 -4.09 -5.36 22.89
C ALA A 47 -2.80 -4.71 22.38
N ASP A 48 -2.08 -5.36 21.47
CA ASP A 48 -0.88 -4.78 20.84
C ASP A 48 -1.22 -3.59 19.94
N LEU A 49 -2.32 -3.65 19.19
CA LEU A 49 -2.80 -2.54 18.36
C LEU A 49 -3.21 -1.33 19.20
N ASP A 50 -3.95 -1.54 20.30
CA ASP A 50 -4.32 -0.49 21.25
C ASP A 50 -3.08 0.19 21.86
N LEU A 51 -2.04 -0.57 22.19
CA LEU A 51 -0.77 -0.02 22.68
C LEU A 51 -0.06 0.83 21.61
N VAL A 52 -0.15 0.47 20.33
CA VAL A 52 0.40 1.27 19.23
C VAL A 52 -0.40 2.56 19.05
N GLU A 53 -1.73 2.49 19.07
CA GLU A 53 -2.63 3.64 18.97
C GLU A 53 -2.37 4.64 20.11
N GLN A 54 -2.31 4.17 21.36
CA GLN A 54 -1.96 5.01 22.52
C GLN A 54 -0.60 5.69 22.37
N ARG A 55 0.38 5.01 21.76
CA ARG A 55 1.70 5.62 21.48
C ARG A 55 1.58 6.73 20.44
N PHE A 56 0.77 6.56 19.41
CA PHE A 56 0.52 7.62 18.43
C PHE A 56 -0.23 8.81 19.06
N GLU A 57 -1.28 8.58 19.83
CA GLU A 57 -1.99 9.65 20.55
C GLU A 57 -1.05 10.41 21.49
N SER A 58 -0.18 9.69 22.21
CA SER A 58 0.83 10.31 23.07
C SER A 58 1.86 11.11 22.29
N ALA A 59 2.20 10.69 21.07
CA ALA A 59 3.13 11.40 20.20
C ALA A 59 2.48 12.66 19.59
N ASP A 60 1.20 12.60 19.24
CA ASP A 60 0.44 13.75 18.74
C ASP A 60 0.20 14.79 19.85
N ALA A 61 0.03 14.35 21.11
CA ALA A 61 -0.03 15.27 22.25
C ALA A 61 1.25 16.11 22.46
N PHE A 62 2.36 15.76 21.81
CA PHE A 62 3.62 16.54 21.81
C PHE A 62 3.64 17.69 20.77
N ASP A 63 2.47 18.17 20.32
CA ASP A 63 2.22 19.23 19.32
C ASP A 63 2.87 20.63 19.60
N GLY A 64 3.85 20.70 20.51
CA GLY A 64 4.75 21.85 20.71
C GLY A 64 6.15 21.66 20.12
N LEU A 65 6.47 20.50 19.51
CA LEU A 65 7.77 20.26 18.92
C LEU A 65 7.86 20.88 17.51
N ASN A 66 8.69 21.91 17.38
CA ASN A 66 9.06 22.55 16.11
C ASN A 66 9.25 21.49 14.99
N ALA A 67 8.52 21.63 13.88
CA ALA A 67 8.45 20.66 12.78
C ALA A 67 9.84 20.20 12.25
N GLU A 68 10.86 21.04 12.42
CA GLU A 68 12.24 20.71 12.07
C GLU A 68 12.83 19.57 12.94
N HIS A 69 12.46 19.48 14.21
CA HIS A 69 12.93 18.41 15.10
C HIS A 69 12.17 17.09 14.86
N ALA A 70 10.87 17.17 14.55
CA ALA A 70 10.07 16.01 14.17
C ALA A 70 10.60 15.34 12.90
N THR A 71 10.94 16.14 11.87
CA THR A 71 11.50 15.63 10.60
C THR A 71 12.87 14.98 10.78
N ARG A 72 13.79 15.59 11.55
CA ARG A 72 15.10 14.96 11.84
C ARG A 72 14.94 13.64 12.57
N ARG A 73 14.06 13.58 13.58
CA ARG A 73 13.81 12.35 14.34
C ARG A 73 13.20 11.24 13.48
N ALA A 74 12.30 11.59 12.57
CA ALA A 74 11.73 10.65 11.61
C ALA A 74 12.81 10.08 10.66
N VAL A 75 13.69 10.94 10.13
CA VAL A 75 14.81 10.51 9.27
C VAL A 75 15.77 9.59 10.01
N ASP A 76 16.10 9.90 11.28
CA ASP A 76 16.98 9.07 12.10
C ASP A 76 16.34 7.72 12.44
N ALA A 77 15.03 7.69 12.72
CA ALA A 77 14.29 6.45 12.93
C ALA A 77 14.29 5.57 11.68
N ILE A 78 14.05 6.14 10.49
CA ILE A 78 14.10 5.42 9.21
C ILE A 78 15.51 4.88 8.95
N ARG A 79 16.55 5.68 9.17
CA ARG A 79 17.95 5.21 9.03
C ARG A 79 18.26 4.09 10.01
N GLY A 80 17.83 4.21 11.27
CA GLY A 80 17.98 3.16 12.27
C GLY A 80 17.30 1.86 11.84
N TRP A 81 16.09 1.96 11.31
CA TRP A 81 15.33 0.81 10.83
C TRP A 81 16.00 0.12 9.62
N GLN A 82 16.60 0.91 8.71
CA GLN A 82 17.38 0.37 7.59
C GLN A 82 18.66 -0.34 8.05
N LEU A 83 19.29 0.13 9.13
CA LEU A 83 20.49 -0.47 9.69
C LEU A 83 20.19 -1.74 10.49
N VAL A 84 19.03 -1.81 11.16
CA VAL A 84 18.61 -2.98 11.95
C VAL A 84 18.05 -4.08 11.05
N ARG A 85 17.64 -3.77 9.81
CA ARG A 85 17.21 -4.78 8.86
C ARG A 85 18.37 -5.77 8.64
N PRO A 86 18.26 -7.02 9.10
CA PRO A 86 19.30 -8.00 8.83
C PRO A 86 19.47 -8.07 7.31
N ALA A 87 20.73 -7.98 6.86
CA ALA A 87 21.07 -8.11 5.45
C ALA A 87 20.27 -9.28 4.89
N ALA A 88 19.44 -8.96 3.89
CA ALA A 88 18.37 -9.80 3.37
C ALA A 88 18.71 -11.29 3.50
N SER A 89 17.88 -12.03 4.25
CA SER A 89 17.87 -13.48 4.25
C SER A 89 18.11 -13.95 2.82
N GLU A 90 19.13 -14.80 2.61
CA GLU A 90 19.50 -15.30 1.29
C GLU A 90 18.22 -15.60 0.49
N PRO A 91 18.13 -15.12 -0.77
CA PRO A 91 16.91 -15.28 -1.54
C PRO A 91 16.63 -16.78 -1.66
N VAL A 92 15.66 -17.26 -0.88
CA VAL A 92 15.07 -18.57 -1.07
C VAL A 92 14.58 -18.57 -2.51
N ARG A 93 15.29 -19.29 -3.37
CA ARG A 93 14.98 -19.41 -4.79
C ARG A 93 13.60 -20.07 -4.90
N SER A 94 12.54 -19.27 -4.90
CA SER A 94 11.20 -19.75 -5.18
C SER A 94 11.13 -20.04 -6.69
N PRO A 95 10.65 -21.23 -7.10
CA PRO A 95 10.59 -21.64 -8.50
C PRO A 95 9.39 -20.98 -9.25
N LEU A 96 9.21 -19.67 -9.10
CA LEU A 96 8.15 -18.89 -9.76
C LEU A 96 8.78 -17.75 -10.57
N GLU A 97 9.60 -18.09 -11.57
CA GLU A 97 10.32 -17.11 -12.40
C GLU A 97 9.45 -16.41 -13.47
N THR A 98 8.16 -16.73 -13.62
CA THR A 98 7.40 -16.24 -14.78
C THR A 98 6.67 -14.90 -14.56
N HIS A 99 6.43 -14.44 -13.33
CA HIS A 99 5.66 -13.20 -13.09
C HIS A 99 6.49 -11.96 -12.71
N ARG A 100 7.83 -12.08 -12.61
CA ARG A 100 8.72 -11.01 -12.12
C ARG A 100 8.74 -9.75 -13.01
N ARG A 101 8.31 -9.85 -14.28
CA ARG A 101 8.25 -8.70 -15.20
C ARG A 101 7.07 -7.75 -14.95
N TRP A 102 6.01 -8.19 -14.26
CA TRP A 102 4.83 -7.36 -13.99
C TRP A 102 4.89 -6.64 -12.63
N GLY A 103 5.80 -7.03 -11.73
CA GLY A 103 5.93 -6.40 -10.40
C GLY A 103 6.37 -4.93 -10.44
N TRP A 104 7.05 -4.50 -11.51
CA TRP A 104 7.41 -3.08 -11.67
C TRP A 104 6.20 -2.23 -12.08
N ALA A 105 5.29 -2.79 -12.88
CA ALA A 105 4.08 -2.11 -13.28
C ALA A 105 3.14 -1.89 -12.09
N SER A 106 3.01 -2.89 -11.20
CA SER A 106 2.20 -2.74 -9.98
C SER A 106 2.80 -1.74 -9.00
N ALA A 107 4.13 -1.69 -8.86
CA ALA A 107 4.80 -0.70 -8.02
C ALA A 107 4.56 0.74 -8.52
N VAL A 108 4.66 0.97 -9.84
CA VAL A 108 4.37 2.29 -10.43
C VAL A 108 2.90 2.67 -10.27
N ALA A 109 1.98 1.73 -10.50
CA ALA A 109 0.55 1.95 -10.32
C ALA A 109 0.20 2.34 -8.88
N ALA A 110 0.81 1.66 -7.89
CA ALA A 110 0.61 1.97 -6.48
C ALA A 110 1.09 3.38 -6.13
N VAL A 111 2.26 3.80 -6.61
CA VAL A 111 2.79 5.16 -6.37
C VAL A 111 1.88 6.24 -6.97
N VAL A 112 1.38 6.02 -8.20
CA VAL A 112 0.46 6.95 -8.85
C VAL A 112 -0.87 7.03 -8.12
N ALA A 113 -1.44 5.88 -7.72
CA ALA A 113 -2.69 5.84 -6.95
C ALA A 113 -2.55 6.57 -5.60
N LEU A 114 -1.43 6.39 -4.91
CA LEU A 114 -1.15 7.05 -3.64
C LEU A 114 -0.97 8.56 -3.81
N GLY A 115 -0.25 8.99 -4.86
CA GLY A 115 -0.10 10.40 -5.21
C GLY A 115 -1.44 11.08 -5.52
N LEU A 116 -2.30 10.41 -6.30
CA LEU A 116 -3.64 10.92 -6.62
C LEU A 116 -4.55 10.94 -5.39
N GLY A 117 -4.50 9.91 -4.54
CA GLY A 117 -5.26 9.86 -3.29
C GLY A 117 -4.88 10.99 -2.33
N VAL A 118 -3.58 11.25 -2.16
CA VAL A 118 -3.09 12.36 -1.34
C VAL A 118 -3.49 13.71 -1.93
N ALA A 119 -3.36 13.89 -3.25
CA ALA A 119 -3.79 15.12 -3.91
C ALA A 119 -5.30 15.37 -3.74
N ALA A 120 -6.12 14.33 -3.93
CA ALA A 120 -7.56 14.41 -3.71
C ALA A 120 -7.90 14.74 -2.25
N LEU A 121 -7.21 14.13 -1.28
CA LEU A 121 -7.40 14.40 0.14
C LEU A 121 -7.04 15.85 0.51
N ILE A 122 -5.94 16.38 -0.02
CA ILE A 122 -5.54 17.79 0.17
C ILE A 122 -6.61 18.73 -0.41
N THR A 123 -7.13 18.41 -1.58
CA THR A 123 -8.17 19.22 -2.25
C THR A 123 -9.50 19.18 -1.48
N TYR A 124 -9.83 18.04 -0.87
CA TYR A 124 -11.03 17.86 -0.06
C TYR A 124 -10.93 18.61 1.29
N LEU A 125 -9.78 18.54 1.96
CA LEU A 125 -9.54 19.22 3.23
C LEU A 125 -9.33 20.73 3.08
N ASN A 126 -8.83 21.18 1.93
CA ASN A 126 -8.60 22.58 1.62
C ASN A 126 -9.42 22.96 0.38
N PRO A 127 -10.77 23.03 0.50
CA PRO A 127 -11.59 23.44 -0.62
C PRO A 127 -11.06 24.79 -1.09
N PRO A 128 -10.77 24.98 -2.39
CA PRO A 128 -10.29 26.25 -2.89
C PRO A 128 -11.31 27.27 -2.43
N SER A 129 -10.90 28.11 -1.47
CA SER A 129 -11.76 29.13 -0.88
C SER A 129 -12.19 29.95 -2.07
N ALA A 130 -13.43 29.73 -2.52
CA ALA A 130 -13.93 30.25 -3.79
C ALA A 130 -13.52 31.70 -3.80
N SER A 131 -12.52 32.00 -4.64
CA SER A 131 -11.80 33.27 -4.60
C SER A 131 -12.89 34.30 -4.60
N ARG A 132 -13.10 34.93 -3.45
CA ARG A 132 -14.01 36.03 -3.28
C ARG A 132 -13.60 36.93 -4.41
N MET A 133 -14.43 37.02 -5.45
CA MET A 133 -14.26 38.03 -6.47
C MET A 133 -14.23 39.30 -5.66
N VAL A 134 -13.02 39.79 -5.38
CA VAL A 134 -12.81 41.14 -4.94
C VAL A 134 -13.24 41.90 -6.17
N GLN A 135 -14.52 42.21 -6.18
CA GLN A 135 -15.11 43.19 -7.05
C GLN A 135 -14.34 44.46 -6.74
N VAL A 136 -13.28 44.70 -7.50
CA VAL A 136 -12.56 45.97 -7.53
C VAL A 136 -13.49 46.93 -8.27
N ASP A 137 -14.62 47.24 -7.63
CA ASP A 137 -15.45 48.37 -8.02
C ASP A 137 -14.67 49.62 -7.61
N GLY A 138 -14.02 50.24 -8.60
CA GLY A 138 -13.50 51.59 -8.46
C GLY A 138 -11.99 51.71 -8.62
N LEU A 139 -11.47 51.45 -9.82
CA LEU A 139 -10.37 52.26 -10.32
C LEU A 139 -10.95 53.21 -11.39
N PRO A 140 -10.85 54.54 -11.20
CA PRO A 140 -11.25 55.49 -12.23
C PRO A 140 -10.37 55.28 -13.46
N ASP A 141 -11.05 55.22 -14.60
CA ASP A 141 -10.50 55.18 -15.95
C ASP A 141 -9.54 56.35 -16.16
N LEU A 142 -8.25 56.09 -15.95
CA LEU A 142 -7.15 56.98 -16.25
C LEU A 142 -6.16 56.20 -17.11
N ASN A 143 -6.46 56.11 -18.40
CA ASN A 143 -5.55 56.46 -19.50
C ASN A 143 -5.92 55.69 -20.77
N ALA A 144 -6.92 56.23 -21.46
CA ALA A 144 -7.23 56.01 -22.86
C ALA A 144 -6.20 56.67 -23.81
N GLU A 145 -4.91 56.66 -23.48
CA GLU A 145 -3.87 57.22 -24.35
C GLU A 145 -2.70 56.25 -24.53
N GLY A 146 -2.68 55.63 -25.72
CA GLY A 146 -1.45 55.28 -26.42
C GLY A 146 -0.78 53.98 -26.00
N ASN A 147 -1.26 52.84 -26.51
CA ASN A 147 -0.37 51.69 -26.64
C ASN A 147 -0.67 50.86 -27.89
N GLU A 148 -0.20 51.34 -29.03
CA GLU A 148 -0.16 50.62 -30.30
C GLU A 148 0.75 49.36 -30.26
N ASN A 149 1.48 49.11 -29.15
CA ASN A 149 2.34 47.93 -29.01
C ASN A 149 1.60 46.67 -28.52
N ALA A 150 0.33 46.77 -28.13
CA ALA A 150 -0.44 45.61 -27.65
C ALA A 150 -0.81 44.61 -28.75
N LEU A 151 -0.84 45.03 -30.02
CA LEU A 151 -1.14 44.15 -31.16
C LEU A 151 0.05 43.28 -31.59
N ALA A 152 1.28 43.62 -31.20
CA ALA A 152 2.46 42.83 -31.56
C ALA A 152 2.65 41.58 -30.69
N LEU A 153 2.20 41.60 -29.43
CA LEU A 153 2.44 40.48 -28.49
C LEU A 153 1.50 39.28 -28.70
N HIS A 154 0.31 39.51 -29.26
CA HIS A 154 -0.66 38.44 -29.51
C HIS A 154 -0.31 37.57 -30.73
N ALA A 155 0.42 38.11 -31.71
CA ALA A 155 0.84 37.35 -32.89
C ALA A 155 1.97 36.34 -32.61
N ALA A 156 2.83 36.61 -31.61
CA ALA A 156 3.94 35.71 -31.26
C ALA A 156 3.48 34.48 -30.47
N THR A 157 2.35 34.57 -29.74
CA THR A 157 1.90 33.48 -28.86
C THR A 157 1.18 32.35 -29.63
N SER A 158 0.55 32.65 -30.77
CA SER A 158 -0.13 31.63 -31.59
C SER A 158 0.82 30.73 -32.37
N LEU A 159 2.10 31.10 -32.54
CA LEU A 159 3.08 30.29 -33.29
C LEU A 159 3.75 29.20 -32.43
N ALA A 160 3.59 29.23 -31.10
CA ALA A 160 4.22 28.29 -30.18
C ALA A 160 3.33 27.09 -29.78
N MET A 161 2.06 27.07 -30.20
CA MET A 161 1.09 26.00 -29.87
C MET A 161 0.77 25.07 -31.05
N GLY A 162 1.59 25.07 -32.09
CA GLY A 162 1.56 24.07 -33.16
C GLY A 162 2.54 22.94 -32.86
N LEU A 163 2.18 22.02 -31.96
CA LEU A 163 2.92 20.77 -31.76
C LEU A 163 1.92 19.61 -31.66
N GLU A 164 1.69 19.04 -32.84
CA GLU A 164 1.56 17.60 -33.13
C GLU A 164 0.61 16.79 -32.24
N VAL A 165 -0.66 16.79 -32.65
CA VAL A 165 -1.56 15.66 -32.48
C VAL A 165 -1.31 14.72 -33.67
N GLU A 166 -0.46 13.72 -33.50
CA GLU A 166 -0.40 12.59 -34.45
C GLU A 166 -0.30 11.25 -33.75
N ASP A 167 -1.10 10.34 -34.31
CA ASP A 167 -1.01 8.89 -34.36
C ASP A 167 -1.60 8.04 -33.22
N GLU A 168 -2.92 7.89 -33.32
CA GLU A 168 -3.70 6.81 -32.71
C GLU A 168 -3.37 5.48 -33.40
N ALA A 169 -2.23 4.88 -33.03
CA ALA A 169 -1.87 3.54 -33.49
C ALA A 169 -2.79 2.49 -32.86
N ALA A 170 -3.60 1.85 -33.70
CA ALA A 170 -4.48 0.73 -33.38
C ALA A 170 -3.74 -0.37 -32.61
N VAL A 171 -4.02 -0.49 -31.31
CA VAL A 171 -3.56 -1.60 -30.47
C VAL A 171 -4.41 -2.83 -30.79
N ASN A 172 -3.85 -3.69 -31.65
CA ASN A 172 -4.34 -5.03 -31.89
C ASN A 172 -4.19 -5.86 -30.60
N VAL A 173 -5.29 -6.08 -29.88
CA VAL A 173 -5.35 -6.91 -28.67
C VAL A 173 -5.44 -8.37 -29.10
N PRO A 174 -4.39 -9.21 -28.90
CA PRO A 174 -4.47 -10.63 -29.19
C PRO A 174 -5.42 -11.32 -28.21
N MET A 175 -6.36 -12.10 -28.76
CA MET A 175 -7.23 -13.00 -27.99
C MET A 175 -6.39 -13.95 -27.11
N PRO A 176 -6.73 -14.15 -25.83
CA PRO A 176 -6.10 -15.19 -25.02
C PRO A 176 -6.48 -16.57 -25.57
N PRO A 177 -5.54 -17.54 -25.64
CA PRO A 177 -5.87 -18.91 -25.97
C PRO A 177 -6.79 -19.50 -24.90
N THR A 178 -7.87 -20.13 -25.35
CA THR A 178 -8.70 -21.04 -24.56
C THR A 178 -7.80 -22.11 -23.97
N SER A 179 -7.62 -22.07 -22.65
CA SER A 179 -6.88 -23.09 -21.92
C SER A 179 -7.76 -24.33 -21.80
N ASP A 180 -7.64 -25.19 -22.80
CA ASP A 180 -8.05 -26.58 -22.76
C ASP A 180 -7.06 -27.36 -21.87
N GLU A 181 -7.62 -28.25 -21.06
CA GLU A 181 -7.02 -29.40 -20.39
C GLU A 181 -5.51 -29.44 -20.07
N ALA A 182 -5.20 -29.45 -18.77
CA ALA A 182 -4.16 -30.33 -18.24
C ALA A 182 -4.44 -30.64 -16.76
N ILE A 183 -5.26 -31.67 -16.52
CA ILE A 183 -5.37 -32.34 -15.23
C ILE A 183 -4.05 -33.11 -15.03
N VAL A 184 -3.03 -32.45 -14.48
CA VAL A 184 -1.79 -33.13 -14.06
C VAL A 184 -2.05 -33.74 -12.67
N SER A 185 -2.54 -34.97 -12.70
CA SER A 185 -2.59 -35.85 -11.55
C SER A 185 -1.16 -36.10 -11.07
N THR A 186 -0.74 -35.38 -10.03
CA THR A 186 0.59 -35.57 -9.43
C THR A 186 0.44 -36.60 -8.32
N GLU A 187 0.66 -37.88 -8.65
CA GLU A 187 0.89 -38.93 -7.67
C GLU A 187 2.08 -38.54 -6.80
N ARG A 188 1.82 -38.27 -5.51
CA ARG A 188 2.88 -38.03 -4.53
C ARG A 188 3.47 -39.38 -4.11
N PRO A 189 4.81 -39.54 -4.10
CA PRO A 189 5.43 -40.72 -3.54
C PRO A 189 5.22 -40.77 -2.03
N PHE A 190 4.77 -41.93 -1.57
CA PHE A 190 4.57 -42.31 -0.18
C PHE A 190 5.94 -42.39 0.50
N PHE A 191 6.28 -41.40 1.34
CA PHE A 191 7.46 -41.48 2.19
C PHE A 191 7.12 -42.24 3.47
N GLU A 192 7.64 -43.46 3.60
CA GLU A 192 7.64 -44.22 4.85
C GLU A 192 8.47 -43.47 5.89
N ILE A 193 7.82 -43.06 6.99
CA ILE A 193 8.50 -42.47 8.14
C ILE A 193 9.02 -43.63 9.00
N PRO A 194 10.34 -43.72 9.28
CA PRO A 194 10.85 -44.73 10.20
C PRO A 194 10.34 -44.46 11.61
N LEU A 195 9.66 -45.45 12.17
CA LEU A 195 9.21 -45.53 13.56
C LEU A 195 10.43 -45.47 14.49
N ILE A 196 10.67 -44.31 15.11
CA ILE A 196 11.68 -44.19 16.17
C ILE A 196 11.07 -44.82 17.41
N ALA A 197 11.59 -46.00 17.77
CA ALA A 197 11.24 -46.71 18.99
C ALA A 197 11.64 -45.88 20.21
N ASP A 198 10.68 -45.71 21.11
CA ASP A 198 10.84 -45.18 22.46
C ASP A 198 11.94 -45.97 23.19
N ALA A 199 13.01 -45.28 23.56
CA ALA A 199 13.97 -45.77 24.54
C ALA A 199 13.42 -45.41 25.92
N ASP A 200 12.65 -46.36 26.46
CA ASP A 200 12.47 -46.55 27.89
C ASP A 200 13.85 -46.71 28.54
N ASP A 201 14.30 -45.70 29.29
CA ASP A 201 15.39 -45.86 30.23
C ASP A 201 15.03 -45.19 31.55
N GLY A 202 14.86 -46.05 32.55
CA GLY A 202 15.66 -45.84 33.75
C GLY A 202 14.95 -45.14 34.88
N SER A 203 14.10 -45.90 35.55
CA SER A 203 13.94 -45.81 37.00
C SER A 203 15.28 -45.60 37.72
N ALA A 204 15.31 -44.68 38.68
CA ALA A 204 16.05 -44.88 39.91
C ALA A 204 15.43 -44.07 41.07
N PRO A 205 15.47 -44.62 42.31
CA PRO A 205 14.74 -44.15 43.50
C PRO A 205 15.36 -42.96 44.23
#